data_AF-A0A534NQV0-F1
#
_entry.id   AF-A0A534NQV0-F1
#
_cell.length_a   1.000
_cell.length_b   1.000
_cell.length_c   1.000
_cell.angle_alpha   90.00
_cell.angle_beta   90.00
_cell.angle_gamma   90.00
#
_symmetry.space_group_name_H-M   'P 1'
#
loop_
_entity.id
_entity.type
_entity.pdbx_description
1 polymer ?
#
loop_
_entity_poly.entity_id
_entity_poly.type
_entity_poly.pdbx_seq_one_letter_code
_entity_poly.pdbx_strand_id
1 'polypeptide(L)'
;FVYLDPPYDPVSATSSFASYTADGFTWDDQKRLARACIALNRRGVRFLLSNSATDRVRELYRGFEQRLVRAPRFINSKAECRGRVDELLVFNA
;
A
#
# COMPACT_ATOMS: atom_id res chain seq x y z
N PHE A 1 19.06 0.65 -3.16
CA PHE A 1 17.80 -0.04 -2.82
C PHE A 1 16.97 0.91 -1.97
N VAL A 2 15.66 0.96 -2.18
CA VAL A 2 14.75 1.88 -1.45
C VAL A 2 13.54 1.09 -0.95
N TYR A 3 13.19 1.25 0.33
CA TYR A 3 11.95 0.75 0.90
C TYR A 3 10.95 1.90 1.08
N LEU A 4 9.70 1.68 0.68
CA LEU A 4 8.63 2.69 0.64
C LEU A 4 7.41 2.18 1.42
N ASP A 5 7.10 2.85 2.53
CA ASP A 5 6.00 2.49 3.43
C ASP A 5 5.09 3.71 3.66
N PRO A 6 4.27 4.12 2.66
CA PRO A 6 3.40 5.28 2.77
C PRO A 6 2.21 5.01 3.71
N PRO A 7 1.40 6.01 4.06
CA PRO A 7 0.06 5.76 4.59
C PRO A 7 -0.75 4.90 3.61
N TYR A 8 -1.32 3.79 4.10
CA TYR A 8 -1.97 2.79 3.25
C TYR A 8 -3.31 3.28 2.71
N ASP A 9 -3.68 2.75 1.55
CA ASP A 9 -5.04 2.90 1.03
C ASP A 9 -6.05 2.26 2.01
N PRO A 10 -7.11 2.97 2.43
CA PRO A 10 -8.07 2.43 3.38
C PRO A 10 -8.85 1.24 2.79
N VAL A 11 -8.87 0.12 3.51
CA VAL A 11 -9.54 -1.13 3.08
C VAL A 11 -11.07 -1.06 3.16
N SER A 12 -11.64 -0.11 3.91
CA SER A 12 -13.06 0.22 3.89
C SER A 12 -13.29 1.70 4.20
N ALA A 13 -14.45 2.24 3.78
CA ALA A 13 -14.85 3.61 4.12
C ALA A 13 -14.92 3.84 5.65
N THR A 14 -15.19 2.79 6.43
CA THR A 14 -15.24 2.81 7.89
C THR A 14 -13.89 2.59 8.57
N SER A 15 -12.86 2.14 7.85
CA SER A 15 -11.49 2.00 8.38
C SER A 15 -10.70 3.32 8.32
N SER A 16 -11.38 4.44 8.11
CA SER A 16 -10.82 5.80 7.96
C SER A 16 -10.28 6.41 9.27
N PHE A 17 -9.86 5.59 10.24
CA PHE A 17 -9.27 6.09 11.48
C PHE A 17 -7.77 6.35 11.32
N ALA A 18 -7.41 7.19 10.34
CA ALA A 18 -6.05 7.71 10.15
C ALA A 18 -6.09 9.14 9.59
N SER A 19 -7.02 9.96 10.09
CA SER A 19 -7.01 11.41 9.89
C SER A 19 -6.05 12.05 10.90
N TYR A 20 -4.74 11.97 10.63
CA TYR A 20 -3.69 12.61 11.46
C TYR A 20 -2.70 13.45 10.65
N THR A 21 -3.14 14.12 9.59
CA THR A 21 -2.44 15.30 9.03
C THR A 21 -3.48 16.24 8.42
N ALA A 22 -3.29 17.56 8.56
CA ALA A 22 -4.26 18.57 8.10
C ALA A 22 -4.54 18.51 6.58
N ASP A 23 -3.62 17.94 5.79
CA ASP A 23 -3.78 17.74 4.33
C ASP A 23 -3.86 16.27 3.89
N GLY A 24 -3.74 15.30 4.82
CA GLY A 24 -3.82 13.87 4.53
C GLY A 24 -2.73 13.32 3.59
N PHE A 25 -2.64 12.00 3.47
CA PHE A 25 -1.99 11.36 2.32
C PHE A 25 -3.09 10.95 1.34
N THR A 26 -3.22 11.72 0.28
CA THR A 26 -4.35 11.62 -0.62
C THR A 26 -4.14 10.51 -1.66
N TRP A 27 -5.19 10.20 -2.43
CA TRP A 27 -5.02 9.34 -3.60
C TRP A 27 -4.07 9.95 -4.64
N ASP A 28 -3.99 11.28 -4.74
CA ASP A 28 -3.05 11.92 -5.65
C ASP A 28 -1.60 11.79 -5.16
N ASP A 29 -1.38 11.69 -3.85
CA ASP A 29 -0.09 11.33 -3.27
C ASP A 29 0.29 9.88 -3.59
N GLN A 30 -0.65 8.93 -3.53
CA GLN A 30 -0.43 7.55 -3.98
C GLN A 30 0.00 7.54 -5.47
N LYS A 31 -0.70 8.28 -6.34
CA LYS A 31 -0.32 8.40 -7.76
C LYS A 31 1.06 9.05 -7.93
N ARG A 32 1.39 10.06 -7.12
CA ARG A 32 2.70 10.72 -7.13
C ARG A 32 3.80 9.75 -6.72
N LEU A 33 3.56 8.92 -5.70
CA LEU A 33 4.48 7.86 -5.28
C LEU A 33 4.67 6.82 -6.40
N ALA A 34 3.60 6.40 -7.08
CA ALA A 34 3.72 5.49 -8.22
C ALA A 34 4.61 6.05 -9.35
N ARG A 35 4.49 7.36 -9.65
CA ARG A 35 5.40 8.04 -10.58
C ARG A 35 6.85 8.03 -10.10
N ALA A 36 7.09 8.17 -8.80
CA ALA A 36 8.43 8.05 -8.23
C ALA A 36 8.99 6.62 -8.38
N CYS A 37 8.19 5.57 -8.17
CA CYS A 37 8.60 4.19 -8.43
C CYS A 37 8.99 3.96 -9.90
N ILE A 38 8.24 4.54 -10.85
CA ILE A 38 8.60 4.50 -12.28
C ILE A 38 9.96 5.18 -12.53
N ALA A 39 10.20 6.33 -11.89
CA ALA A 39 11.48 7.03 -12.02
C ALA A 39 12.65 6.25 -11.40
N LEU A 40 12.43 5.58 -10.25
CA LEU A 40 13.42 4.69 -9.64
C LEU A 40 13.75 3.51 -10.57
N ASN A 41 12.72 2.88 -11.13
CA ASN A 41 12.89 1.77 -12.06
C ASN A 41 13.69 2.17 -13.31
N ARG A 42 13.38 3.32 -13.91
CA ARG A 42 14.12 3.87 -15.07
C ARG A 42 15.59 4.16 -14.76
N ARG A 43 15.94 4.42 -13.50
CA ARG A 43 17.32 4.64 -13.05
C ARG A 43 18.04 3.35 -12.66
N GLY A 44 17.41 2.19 -12.81
CA GLY A 44 17.97 0.90 -12.36
C GLY A 44 18.03 0.76 -10.84
N VAL A 45 17.27 1.57 -10.09
CA VAL A 45 17.23 1.48 -8.63
C VAL A 45 16.18 0.46 -8.22
N ARG A 46 16.61 -0.60 -7.52
CA ARG A 46 15.70 -1.57 -6.89
C ARG A 46 14.89 -0.93 -5.78
N PHE A 47 13.59 -1.21 -5.73
CA PHE A 47 12.70 -0.78 -4.65
C PHE A 47 11.76 -1.89 -4.18
N LEU A 48 11.27 -1.74 -2.95
CA LEU A 48 10.17 -2.50 -2.39
C LEU A 48 9.17 -1.51 -1.77
N LEU A 49 7.89 -1.65 -2.11
CA LEU A 49 6.80 -0.85 -1.57
C LEU A 49 5.77 -1.76 -0.91
N SER A 50 5.33 -1.37 0.28
CA SER A 50 4.26 -2.02 1.03
C SER A 50 2.98 -1.15 1.01
N ASN A 51 1.81 -1.77 0.87
CA ASN A 51 0.52 -1.08 0.89
C ASN A 51 -0.65 -2.06 1.15
N SER A 52 -1.86 -1.54 1.33
CA SER A 52 -3.08 -2.36 1.36
C SER A 52 -3.33 -3.04 0.02
N ALA A 53 -3.79 -4.30 0.05
CA ALA A 53 -4.10 -5.05 -1.17
C ALA A 53 -5.47 -4.72 -1.81
N THR A 54 -5.84 -3.44 -1.88
CA THR A 54 -7.08 -2.97 -2.54
C THR A 54 -6.96 -3.03 -4.05
N ASP A 55 -8.08 -3.15 -4.77
CA ASP A 55 -8.09 -3.23 -6.23
C ASP A 55 -7.48 -1.99 -6.89
N ARG A 56 -7.73 -0.80 -6.34
CA ARG A 56 -7.14 0.46 -6.84
C ARG A 56 -5.62 0.51 -6.68
N VAL A 57 -5.07 -0.02 -5.59
CA VAL A 57 -3.61 -0.10 -5.41
C VAL A 57 -3.01 -1.12 -6.38
N ARG A 58 -3.62 -2.30 -6.53
CA ARG A 58 -3.18 -3.31 -7.52
C ARG A 58 -3.13 -2.73 -8.93
N GLU A 59 -4.17 -1.98 -9.31
CA GLU A 59 -4.27 -1.34 -10.63
C GLU A 59 -3.23 -0.22 -10.81
N LEU A 60 -2.99 0.58 -9.75
CA LEU A 60 -2.00 1.65 -9.76
C LEU A 60 -0.57 1.13 -10.04
N TYR A 61 -0.25 -0.06 -9.54
CA TYR A 61 1.07 -0.68 -9.66
C TYR A 61 1.13 -1.87 -10.63
N ARG A 62 0.15 -2.05 -11.53
CA ARG A 62 0.06 -3.21 -12.44
C ARG A 62 1.29 -3.47 -13.33
N GLY A 63 2.16 -2.47 -13.50
CA GLY A 63 3.39 -2.58 -14.29
C GLY A 63 4.61 -3.11 -13.52
N PHE A 64 4.44 -3.48 -12.25
CA PHE A 64 5.49 -4.02 -11.38
C PHE A 64 5.10 -5.40 -10.87
N GLU A 65 6.08 -6.14 -10.34
CA GLU A 65 5.80 -7.40 -9.67
C GLU A 65 5.06 -7.14 -8.35
N GLN A 66 4.08 -8.00 -8.07
CA GLN A 66 3.22 -7.87 -6.90
C GLN A 66 3.12 -9.19 -6.15
N ARG A 67 3.23 -9.13 -4.82
CA ARG A 67 3.08 -10.29 -3.93
C ARG A 67 2.10 -9.98 -2.81
N LEU A 68 1.08 -10.82 -2.70
CA LEU A 68 0.15 -10.78 -1.58
C LEU A 68 0.80 -11.39 -0.34
N VAL A 69 0.78 -10.66 0.77
CA VAL A 69 1.18 -11.13 2.08
C VAL A 69 -0.06 -11.18 2.97
N ARG A 70 -0.42 -12.39 3.37
CA ARG A 70 -1.52 -12.60 4.32
C ARG A 70 -0.94 -12.45 5.72
N ALA A 71 -1.21 -11.31 6.37
CA ALA A 71 -0.85 -11.10 7.77
C ALA A 71 -2.02 -11.51 8.68
N PRO A 72 -2.00 -12.70 9.32
CA PRO A 72 -3.01 -13.05 10.30
C PRO A 72 -2.85 -12.14 11.53
N ARG A 73 -3.76 -11.16 11.71
CA ARG A 73 -3.84 -10.43 12.98
C ARG A 73 -4.52 -11.31 14.03
N PHE A 74 -3.72 -11.95 14.89
CA PHE A 74 -4.23 -12.70 16.05
C PHE A 74 -4.77 -11.81 17.18
N ILE A 75 -4.53 -10.50 17.14
CA ILE A 75 -4.91 -9.56 18.21
C ILE A 75 -5.98 -8.61 17.69
N ASN A 76 -7.25 -8.99 17.83
CA ASN A 76 -8.37 -8.06 17.76
C ASN A 76 -9.37 -8.42 18.89
N SER A 77 -9.71 -7.43 19.72
CA SER A 77 -10.60 -7.61 20.88
C SER A 77 -12.06 -7.87 20.48
N LYS A 78 -12.44 -7.68 19.22
CA LYS A 78 -13.76 -8.03 18.68
C LYS A 78 -13.63 -9.14 17.63
N ALA A 79 -14.21 -10.30 17.92
CA ALA A 79 -14.13 -11.48 17.07
C ALA A 79 -14.69 -11.26 15.65
N GLU A 80 -15.68 -10.37 15.51
CA GLU A 80 -16.38 -10.04 14.26
C GLU A 80 -15.59 -9.11 13.34
N CYS A 81 -14.63 -8.34 13.86
CA CYS A 81 -13.76 -7.45 13.08
C CYS A 81 -12.44 -8.12 12.65
N ARG A 82 -12.35 -9.45 12.72
CA ARG A 82 -11.26 -10.23 12.11
C ARG A 82 -11.38 -10.24 10.58
N GLY A 83 -11.45 -9.06 9.98
CA GLY A 83 -11.29 -8.88 8.54
C GLY A 83 -9.83 -9.04 8.19
N ARG A 84 -9.52 -9.92 7.24
CA ARG A 84 -8.17 -10.12 6.72
C ARG A 84 -7.73 -8.81 6.06
N VAL A 85 -6.78 -8.10 6.66
CA VAL A 85 -6.09 -7.00 5.96
C VAL A 85 -4.96 -7.68 5.20
N ASP A 86 -5.23 -8.01 3.94
CA ASP A 86 -4.20 -8.52 3.05
C ASP A 86 -3.30 -7.34 2.66
N GLU A 87 -1.99 -7.57 2.73
CA GLU A 87 -0.96 -6.60 2.36
C GLU A 87 -0.41 -6.92 0.97
N LEU A 88 -0.07 -5.89 0.21
CA LEU A 88 0.51 -5.98 -1.12
C LEU A 88 1.94 -5.45 -1.08
N LEU A 89 2.88 -6.33 -1.43
CA LEU A 89 4.25 -5.94 -1.73
C LEU A 89 4.39 -5.70 -3.23
N VAL A 90 4.97 -4.55 -3.60
CA VAL A 90 5.24 -4.15 -4.98
C VAL A 90 6.73 -3.92 -5.16
N PHE A 91 7.35 -4.52 -6.17
CA PHE A 91 8.79 -4.40 -6.39
C PHE A 91 9.15 -4.53 -7.87
N ASN A 92 10.34 -4.05 -8.24
CA ASN A 92 10.95 -4.29 -9.54
C ASN A 92 12.04 -5.37 -9.45
N ALA A 93 12.22 -6.12 -10.55
CA ALA A 93 13.30 -7.09 -10.73
C ALA A 93 14.68 -6.42 -10.73
#